data_AF-A0A3B8PKU7-F1
#
_entry.id   AF-A0A3B8PKU7-F1
#
_cell.length_a   1.000
_cell.length_b   1.000
_cell.length_c   1.000
_cell.angle_alpha   90.00
_cell.angle_beta   90.00
_cell.angle_gamma   90.00
#
_symmetry.space_group_name_H-M   'P 1'
#
loop_
_entity.id
_entity.type
_entity.pdbx_description
1 polymer ?
#
loop_
_entity_poly.entity_id
_entity_poly.type
_entity_poly.pdbx_seq_one_letter_code
_entity_poly.pdbx_strand_id
1 'polypeptide(L)'
;MKTIFLPLSIISTLLLAAALVLGLGIENAAERSLSHQVDYHMWASLGGMLFTTLVHGLVMTYFIGTGRWFEETARVYPLSGDGYAASRKLKYRTIPVIVGGFLLLLAAGTLGAAADPASPVGFTGWLGLSPATLHLLAALAAVGLNTWTHVIEYTALDENATLIGQVMDEVKQIRTERGLDA
;
A
#
# COMPACT_ATOMS: atom_id res chain seq x y z
N MET A 1 -14.51 6.88 -1.43
CA MET A 1 -13.19 6.22 -1.22
C MET A 1 -12.25 6.43 -2.40
N LYS A 2 -12.62 6.08 -3.64
CA LYS A 2 -11.78 6.25 -4.86
C LYS A 2 -11.23 7.67 -5.06
N THR A 3 -12.08 8.67 -4.87
CA THR A 3 -11.74 10.10 -5.02
C THR A 3 -10.70 10.57 -4.01
N ILE A 4 -10.64 9.92 -2.84
CA ILE A 4 -9.64 10.19 -1.79
C ILE A 4 -8.39 9.34 -2.03
N PHE A 5 -8.55 8.08 -2.43
CA PHE A 5 -7.44 7.16 -2.62
C PHE A 5 -6.50 7.58 -3.77
N LEU A 6 -7.04 8.00 -4.91
CA LEU A 6 -6.22 8.38 -6.07
C LEU A 6 -5.18 9.48 -5.77
N PRO A 7 -5.53 10.64 -5.19
CA PRO A 7 -4.52 11.64 -4.86
C PRO A 7 -3.51 11.12 -3.82
N LEU A 8 -3.95 10.30 -2.86
CA LEU A 8 -3.05 9.70 -1.87
C LEU A 8 -2.05 8.74 -2.52
N SER A 9 -2.47 7.87 -3.44
CA SER A 9 -1.57 6.93 -4.12
C SER A 9 -0.58 7.64 -5.05
N ILE A 10 -1.00 8.74 -5.69
CA ILE A 10 -0.12 9.60 -6.46
C ILE A 10 0.93 10.24 -5.56
N ILE A 11 0.52 10.87 -4.45
CA ILE A 11 1.45 11.49 -3.50
C ILE A 11 2.42 10.45 -2.94
N SER A 12 1.94 9.28 -2.55
CA SER A 12 2.77 8.18 -2.06
C SER A 12 3.82 7.76 -3.10
N THR A 13 3.40 7.55 -4.35
CA THR A 13 4.30 7.20 -5.45
C THR A 13 5.35 8.28 -5.70
N LEU A 14 4.95 9.56 -5.68
CA LEU A 14 5.87 10.68 -5.86
C LEU A 14 6.88 10.80 -4.71
N LEU A 15 6.46 10.56 -3.47
CA LEU A 15 7.36 10.56 -2.31
C LEU A 15 8.41 9.45 -2.41
N LEU A 16 7.99 8.24 -2.79
CA LEU A 16 8.91 7.12 -3.01
C LEU A 16 9.86 7.37 -4.19
N ALA A 17 9.36 7.95 -5.28
CA ALA A 17 10.18 8.33 -6.42
C ALA A 17 11.19 9.44 -6.07
N ALA A 18 10.78 10.45 -5.31
CA ALA A 18 11.67 11.50 -4.83
C ALA A 18 12.78 10.93 -3.93
N ALA A 19 12.43 10.02 -3.02
CA ALA A 19 13.40 9.32 -2.18
C ALA A 19 14.42 8.52 -3.01
N LEU A 20 13.96 7.81 -4.04
CA LEU A 20 14.83 7.08 -4.97
C LEU A 20 15.76 8.03 -5.74
N VAL A 21 15.25 9.14 -6.26
CA VAL A 21 16.06 10.14 -6.98
C VAL A 21 17.13 10.75 -6.06
N LEU A 22 16.77 11.07 -4.81
CA LEU A 22 17.75 11.54 -3.82
C LEU A 22 18.83 10.48 -3.54
N GLY A 23 18.45 9.21 -3.45
CA GLY A 23 19.40 8.11 -3.24
C GLY A 23 20.36 7.91 -4.41
N LEU A 24 19.88 8.04 -5.65
CA LEU A 24 20.72 8.02 -6.85
C LEU A 24 21.68 9.21 -6.94
N GLY A 25 21.36 10.32 -6.26
CA GLY A 25 22.20 11.52 -6.21
C GLY A 25 23.30 11.47 -5.15
N ILE A 26 23.40 10.39 -4.34
CA ILE A 26 24.45 10.25 -3.33
C ILE A 26 25.78 9.94 -4.03
N GLU A 27 26.72 10.87 -3.98
CA GLU A 27 28.04 10.70 -4.63
C GLU A 27 28.96 9.79 -3.82
N ASN A 28 29.10 10.05 -2.51
CA ASN A 28 29.90 9.24 -1.61
C ASN A 28 29.35 9.26 -0.18
N ALA A 29 28.67 8.17 0.21
CA ALA A 29 28.06 8.04 1.53
C ALA A 29 29.06 8.02 2.70
N ALA A 30 30.33 7.71 2.45
CA ALA A 30 31.37 7.70 3.48
C ALA A 30 31.99 9.09 3.73
N GLU A 31 31.76 10.06 2.83
CA GLU A 31 32.37 11.37 2.92
C GLU A 31 31.54 12.31 3.81
N ARG A 32 32.13 12.75 4.92
CA ARG A 32 31.44 13.59 5.92
C ARG A 32 30.94 14.94 5.38
N SER A 33 31.64 15.53 4.40
CA SER A 33 31.23 16.77 3.74
C SER A 33 29.91 16.60 2.98
N LEU A 34 29.58 15.38 2.55
CA LEU A 34 28.41 15.02 1.75
C LEU A 34 27.29 14.36 2.58
N SER A 35 27.41 14.33 3.92
CA SER A 35 26.44 13.65 4.79
C SER A 35 25.00 14.14 4.61
N HIS A 36 24.82 15.42 4.24
CA HIS A 36 23.53 16.02 3.96
C HIS A 36 22.75 15.32 2.83
N GLN A 37 23.43 14.72 1.84
CA GLN A 37 22.79 13.95 0.76
C GLN A 37 22.13 12.68 1.32
N VAL A 38 22.85 11.99 2.21
CA VAL A 38 22.35 10.81 2.92
C VAL A 38 21.20 11.19 3.86
N ASP A 39 21.34 12.29 4.61
CA ASP A 39 20.29 12.78 5.51
C ASP A 39 18.98 13.08 4.75
N TYR A 40 19.06 13.80 3.62
CA TYR A 40 17.89 14.10 2.81
C TYR A 40 17.24 12.85 2.22
N HIS A 41 18.05 11.92 1.68
CA HIS A 41 17.54 10.64 1.20
C HIS A 41 16.86 9.85 2.34
N MET A 42 17.47 9.79 3.53
CA MET A 42 16.94 9.05 4.68
C MET A 42 15.60 9.64 5.15
N TRP A 43 15.51 10.95 5.36
CA TRP A 43 14.28 11.59 5.82
C TRP A 43 13.16 11.51 4.78
N ALA A 44 13.47 11.70 3.49
CA ALA A 44 12.51 11.53 2.41
C ALA A 44 12.03 10.08 2.32
N SER A 45 12.94 9.11 2.45
CA SER A 45 12.61 7.68 2.44
C SER A 45 11.71 7.31 3.61
N LEU A 46 12.03 7.74 4.83
CA LEU A 46 11.22 7.48 6.01
C LEU A 46 9.81 8.09 5.86
N GLY A 47 9.72 9.35 5.43
CA GLY A 47 8.44 10.00 5.17
C GLY A 47 7.62 9.27 4.10
N GLY A 48 8.24 8.92 2.97
CA GLY A 48 7.61 8.16 1.88
C GLY A 48 7.15 6.77 2.31
N MET A 49 7.95 6.04 3.08
CA MET A 49 7.61 4.72 3.61
C MET A 49 6.43 4.79 4.59
N LEU A 50 6.45 5.73 5.54
CA LEU A 50 5.36 5.93 6.51
C LEU A 50 4.07 6.32 5.80
N PHE A 51 4.14 7.23 4.84
CA PHE A 51 2.98 7.65 4.08
C PHE A 51 2.41 6.52 3.21
N THR A 52 3.26 5.75 2.53
CA THR A 52 2.81 4.58 1.75
C THR A 52 2.19 3.51 2.63
N THR A 53 2.79 3.25 3.80
CA THR A 53 2.22 2.34 4.81
C THR A 53 0.85 2.82 5.29
N LEU A 54 0.67 4.13 5.50
CA LEU A 54 -0.61 4.73 5.84
C LEU A 54 -1.65 4.49 4.73
N VAL A 55 -1.29 4.73 3.46
CA VAL A 55 -2.18 4.52 2.31
C VAL A 55 -2.65 3.06 2.25
N HIS A 56 -1.72 2.11 2.37
CA HIS A 56 -2.03 0.69 2.48
C HIS A 56 -2.94 0.34 3.67
N GLY A 57 -2.65 0.92 4.84
CA GLY A 57 -3.45 0.75 6.04
C GLY A 57 -4.89 1.24 5.87
N LEU A 58 -5.10 2.36 5.18
CA LEU A 58 -6.44 2.88 4.86
C LEU A 58 -7.23 1.92 3.98
N VAL A 59 -6.60 1.31 2.97
CA VAL A 59 -7.26 0.32 2.10
C VAL A 59 -7.59 -0.95 2.88
N MET A 60 -6.66 -1.46 3.68
CA MET A 60 -6.90 -2.64 4.53
C MET A 60 -8.07 -2.42 5.50
N THR A 61 -8.06 -1.29 6.21
CA THR A 61 -9.13 -0.96 7.16
C THR A 61 -10.48 -0.76 6.47
N TYR A 62 -10.49 -0.16 5.28
CA TYR A 62 -11.70 -0.08 4.44
C TYR A 62 -12.26 -1.46 4.10
N PHE A 63 -11.42 -2.42 3.68
CA PHE A 63 -11.86 -3.78 3.38
C PHE A 63 -12.32 -4.57 4.62
N ILE A 64 -11.71 -4.32 5.78
CA ILE A 64 -12.17 -4.90 7.05
C ILE A 64 -13.57 -4.37 7.40
N GLY A 65 -13.75 -3.05 7.33
CA GLY A 65 -15.03 -2.41 7.63
C GLY A 65 -16.15 -2.82 6.68
N THR A 66 -15.91 -2.73 5.37
CA THR A 66 -16.89 -3.12 4.35
C THR A 66 -17.20 -4.61 4.39
N GLY A 67 -16.19 -5.46 4.64
CA GLY A 67 -16.41 -6.91 4.79
C GLY A 67 -17.38 -7.26 5.92
N ARG A 68 -17.27 -6.60 7.08
CA ARG A 68 -18.23 -6.76 8.19
C ARG A 68 -19.63 -6.24 7.82
N TRP A 69 -19.69 -5.09 7.14
CA TRP A 69 -20.95 -4.55 6.67
C TRP A 69 -21.69 -5.50 5.71
N PHE A 70 -20.99 -6.14 4.77
CA PHE A 70 -21.60 -7.15 3.90
C PHE A 70 -22.14 -8.34 4.70
N GLU A 71 -21.38 -8.81 5.68
CA GLU A 71 -21.79 -9.94 6.53
C GLU A 71 -23.05 -9.65 7.33
N GLU A 72 -23.08 -8.51 8.01
CA GLU A 72 -24.20 -8.07 8.83
C GLU A 72 -25.45 -7.81 7.96
N THR A 73 -25.26 -7.19 6.79
CA THR A 73 -26.37 -6.92 5.85
C THR A 73 -26.98 -8.20 5.30
N ALA A 74 -26.16 -9.17 4.88
CA ALA A 74 -26.63 -10.47 4.37
C ALA A 74 -27.33 -11.33 5.45
N ARG A 75 -27.06 -11.09 6.73
CA ARG A 75 -27.78 -11.75 7.84
C ARG A 75 -29.18 -11.18 8.05
N VAL A 76 -29.38 -9.88 7.77
CA VAL A 76 -30.64 -9.17 8.01
C VAL A 76 -31.57 -9.23 6.80
N TYR A 77 -31.01 -9.09 5.60
CA TYR A 77 -31.76 -9.06 4.35
C TYR A 77 -31.56 -10.36 3.56
N PRO A 78 -32.64 -10.96 3.01
CA PRO A 78 -32.54 -12.14 2.14
C PRO A 78 -32.04 -11.73 0.74
N LEU A 79 -30.76 -11.37 0.64
CA LEU A 79 -30.14 -10.95 -0.62
C LEU A 79 -30.08 -12.16 -1.58
N SER A 80 -30.42 -11.92 -2.85
CA SER A 80 -30.44 -12.91 -3.94
C SER A 80 -29.05 -13.24 -4.47
N GLY A 81 -28.07 -12.37 -4.24
CA GLY A 81 -26.69 -12.53 -4.68
C GLY A 81 -25.71 -12.85 -3.54
N ASP A 82 -24.58 -13.47 -3.88
CA ASP A 82 -23.50 -13.77 -2.93
C ASP A 82 -22.52 -12.58 -2.78
N GLY A 83 -23.07 -11.39 -2.50
CA GLY A 83 -22.29 -10.15 -2.33
C GLY A 83 -21.25 -10.27 -1.21
N TYR A 84 -21.56 -11.04 -0.17
CA TYR A 84 -20.62 -11.34 0.91
C TYR A 84 -19.43 -12.19 0.43
N ALA A 85 -19.64 -13.29 -0.31
CA ALA A 85 -18.49 -14.05 -0.82
C ALA A 85 -17.68 -13.28 -1.86
N ALA A 86 -18.33 -12.47 -2.70
CA ALA A 86 -17.64 -11.60 -3.66
C ALA A 86 -16.73 -10.60 -2.95
N SER A 87 -17.24 -9.90 -1.93
CA SER A 87 -16.45 -8.98 -1.10
C SER A 87 -15.30 -9.69 -0.37
N ARG A 88 -15.56 -10.89 0.16
CA ARG A 88 -14.55 -11.71 0.83
C ARG A 88 -13.44 -12.13 -0.13
N LYS A 89 -13.78 -12.58 -1.34
CA LYS A 89 -12.81 -12.94 -2.39
C LYS A 89 -11.94 -11.76 -2.77
N LEU A 90 -12.55 -10.58 -2.91
CA LEU A 90 -11.84 -9.35 -3.23
C LEU A 90 -10.83 -8.99 -2.13
N LYS A 91 -11.25 -9.00 -0.86
CA LYS A 91 -10.38 -8.78 0.30
C LYS A 91 -9.16 -9.73 0.30
N TYR A 92 -9.39 -11.03 0.13
CA TYR A 92 -8.30 -12.02 0.18
C TYR A 92 -7.39 -12.00 -1.04
N ARG A 93 -7.83 -11.43 -2.17
CA ARG A 93 -6.97 -11.16 -3.32
C ARG A 93 -6.09 -9.92 -3.10
N THR A 94 -6.63 -8.88 -2.46
CA THR A 94 -5.95 -7.58 -2.32
C THR A 94 -5.00 -7.52 -1.13
N ILE A 95 -5.39 -8.04 0.05
CA ILE A 95 -4.57 -7.93 1.28
C ILE A 95 -3.16 -8.52 1.12
N PRO A 96 -2.95 -9.70 0.51
CA PRO A 96 -1.60 -10.24 0.35
C PRO A 96 -0.69 -9.34 -0.50
N VAL A 97 -1.25 -8.65 -1.50
CA VAL A 97 -0.50 -7.70 -2.34
C VAL A 97 -0.06 -6.48 -1.51
N ILE A 98 -0.98 -5.96 -0.68
CA ILE A 98 -0.68 -4.85 0.24
C ILE A 98 0.43 -5.24 1.23
N VAL A 99 0.32 -6.42 1.85
CA VAL A 99 1.32 -6.92 2.79
C VAL A 99 2.67 -7.12 2.09
N GLY A 100 2.68 -7.63 0.86
CA GLY A 100 3.89 -7.75 0.05
C GLY A 100 4.55 -6.40 -0.23
N GLY A 101 3.76 -5.37 -0.58
CA GLY A 101 4.25 -4.00 -0.77
C GLY A 101 4.90 -3.43 0.49
N PHE A 102 4.24 -3.58 1.64
CA PHE A 102 4.76 -3.17 2.94
C PHE A 102 6.07 -3.88 3.32
N LEU A 103 6.11 -5.21 3.18
CA LEU A 103 7.31 -6.00 3.50
C LEU A 103 8.50 -5.61 2.61
N LEU A 104 8.23 -5.24 1.35
CA LEU A 104 9.25 -4.78 0.44
C LEU A 104 9.79 -3.38 0.80
N LEU A 105 8.93 -2.46 1.25
CA LEU A 105 9.38 -1.17 1.80
C LEU A 105 10.28 -1.41 3.02
N LEU A 106 9.88 -2.31 3.92
CA LEU A 106 10.68 -2.66 5.09
C LEU A 106 12.04 -3.24 4.67
N ALA A 107 12.07 -4.15 3.71
CA ALA A 107 13.31 -4.73 3.19
C ALA A 107 14.23 -3.68 2.53
N ALA A 108 13.68 -2.75 1.75
CA ALA A 108 14.45 -1.67 1.14
C ALA A 108 15.06 -0.74 2.21
N GLY A 109 14.27 -0.36 3.22
CA GLY A 109 14.73 0.47 4.33
C GLY A 109 15.79 -0.22 5.20
N THR A 110 15.62 -1.50 5.52
CA THR A 110 16.62 -2.25 6.29
C THR A 110 17.92 -2.43 5.52
N LEU A 111 17.86 -2.70 4.21
CA LEU A 111 19.04 -2.77 3.36
C LEU A 111 19.73 -1.40 3.24
N GLY A 112 18.97 -0.30 3.21
CA GLY A 112 19.54 1.05 3.22
C GLY A 112 20.31 1.33 4.50
N ALA A 113 19.70 1.06 5.65
CA ALA A 113 20.35 1.18 6.95
C ALA A 113 21.56 0.24 7.12
N ALA A 114 21.55 -0.93 6.48
CA ALA A 114 22.69 -1.85 6.49
C ALA A 114 23.80 -1.46 5.52
N ALA A 115 23.48 -0.75 4.44
CA ALA A 115 24.43 -0.26 3.45
C ALA A 115 25.12 1.05 3.86
N ASP A 116 24.58 1.75 4.85
CA ASP A 116 25.18 2.95 5.42
C ASP A 116 26.59 2.65 5.98
N PRO A 117 27.65 3.36 5.55
CA PRO A 117 29.00 3.20 6.10
C PRO A 117 29.11 3.45 7.61
N ALA A 118 28.20 4.25 8.20
CA ALA A 118 28.11 4.47 9.63
C ALA A 118 27.39 3.34 10.37
N SER A 119 26.84 2.35 9.65
CA SER A 119 26.08 1.25 10.23
C SER A 119 26.97 0.31 11.05
N PRO A 120 26.61 -0.01 12.30
CA PRO A 120 27.40 -0.90 13.15
C PRO A 120 27.26 -2.38 12.76
N VAL A 121 26.35 -2.72 11.82
CA VAL A 121 26.02 -4.11 11.49
C VAL A 121 27.09 -4.82 10.66
N GLY A 122 28.03 -4.08 10.06
CA GLY A 122 29.14 -4.65 9.29
C GLY A 122 28.69 -5.49 8.09
N PHE A 123 27.55 -5.17 7.48
CA PHE A 123 27.01 -5.93 6.36
C PHE A 123 27.88 -5.73 5.11
N THR A 124 28.44 -6.82 4.58
CA THR A 124 29.39 -6.79 3.45
C THR A 124 28.75 -7.14 2.11
N GLY A 125 27.44 -7.42 2.10
CA GLY A 125 26.68 -7.80 0.92
C GLY A 125 26.17 -9.24 0.96
N TRP A 126 25.52 -9.66 -0.11
CA TRP A 126 24.92 -10.99 -0.24
C TRP A 126 24.88 -11.42 -1.71
N LEU A 127 25.06 -12.72 -1.97
CA LEU A 127 25.07 -13.31 -3.32
C LEU A 127 26.06 -12.63 -4.29
N GLY A 128 27.19 -12.14 -3.76
CA GLY A 128 28.23 -11.45 -4.54
C GLY A 128 27.89 -9.99 -4.92
N LEU A 129 26.75 -9.46 -4.44
CA LEU A 129 26.36 -8.06 -4.64
C LEU A 129 26.76 -7.21 -3.44
N SER A 130 27.22 -5.99 -3.71
CA SER A 130 27.54 -5.01 -2.67
C SER A 130 26.27 -4.59 -1.89
N PRO A 131 26.40 -4.13 -0.63
CA PRO A 131 25.29 -3.58 0.13
C PRO A 131 24.53 -2.48 -0.63
N ALA A 132 25.24 -1.55 -1.26
CA ALA A 132 24.65 -0.47 -2.04
C ALA A 132 23.85 -1.00 -3.25
N THR A 133 24.37 -2.01 -3.96
CA THR A 133 23.66 -2.65 -5.07
C THR A 133 22.39 -3.35 -4.60
N LEU A 134 22.45 -4.08 -3.49
CA LEU A 134 21.28 -4.75 -2.91
C LEU A 134 20.21 -3.74 -2.47
N HIS A 135 20.61 -2.67 -1.80
CA HIS A 135 19.70 -1.59 -1.42
C HIS A 135 19.06 -0.94 -2.65
N LEU A 136 19.84 -0.63 -3.69
CA LEU A 136 19.31 -0.05 -4.93
C LEU A 136 18.28 -0.97 -5.61
N LEU A 137 18.59 -2.27 -5.74
CA LEU A 137 17.66 -3.24 -6.33
C LEU A 137 16.36 -3.35 -5.52
N ALA A 138 16.48 -3.39 -4.18
CA ALA A 138 15.33 -3.41 -3.29
C ALA A 138 14.52 -2.11 -3.37
N ALA A 139 15.17 -0.95 -3.49
CA ALA A 139 14.52 0.35 -3.63
C ALA A 139 13.78 0.45 -4.97
N LEU A 140 14.39 0.05 -6.08
CA LEU A 140 13.75 0.00 -7.40
C LEU A 140 12.52 -0.93 -7.39
N ALA A 141 12.68 -2.12 -6.81
CA ALA A 141 11.58 -3.05 -6.63
C ALA A 141 10.48 -2.44 -5.74
N ALA A 142 10.84 -1.77 -4.64
CA ALA A 142 9.90 -1.14 -3.73
C ALA A 142 9.09 -0.05 -4.42
N VAL A 143 9.71 0.86 -5.18
CA VAL A 143 8.97 1.87 -5.94
C VAL A 143 8.05 1.21 -6.96
N GLY A 144 8.59 0.33 -7.83
CA GLY A 144 7.82 -0.28 -8.91
C GLY A 144 6.65 -1.14 -8.41
N LEU A 145 6.90 -2.02 -7.44
CA LEU A 145 5.87 -2.91 -6.90
C LEU A 145 4.86 -2.17 -6.03
N ASN A 146 5.22 -1.11 -5.29
CA ASN A 146 4.22 -0.33 -4.56
C ASN A 146 3.37 0.54 -5.50
N THR A 147 3.94 1.09 -6.57
CA THR A 147 3.13 1.73 -7.63
C THR A 147 2.15 0.74 -8.26
N TRP A 148 2.58 -0.50 -8.53
CA TRP A 148 1.69 -1.56 -8.99
C TRP A 148 0.62 -1.92 -7.95
N THR A 149 0.99 -2.04 -6.67
CA THR A 149 0.05 -2.28 -5.57
C THR A 149 -1.03 -1.20 -5.52
N HIS A 150 -0.69 0.09 -5.70
CA HIS A 150 -1.67 1.17 -5.77
C HIS A 150 -2.69 0.99 -6.90
N VAL A 151 -2.28 0.46 -8.05
CA VAL A 151 -3.20 0.16 -9.15
C VAL A 151 -4.17 -0.95 -8.74
N ILE A 152 -3.66 -2.03 -8.13
CA ILE A 152 -4.48 -3.13 -7.63
C ILE A 152 -5.46 -2.65 -6.55
N GLU A 153 -5.00 -1.81 -5.62
CA GLU A 153 -5.84 -1.21 -4.58
C GLU A 153 -6.93 -0.32 -5.19
N TYR A 154 -6.60 0.52 -6.18
CA TYR A 154 -7.59 1.34 -6.89
C TYR A 154 -8.66 0.47 -7.53
N THR A 155 -8.28 -0.54 -8.31
CA THR A 155 -9.21 -1.47 -8.95
C THR A 155 -10.05 -2.23 -7.92
N ALA A 156 -9.46 -2.64 -6.81
CA ALA A 156 -10.20 -3.34 -5.77
C ALA A 156 -11.21 -2.42 -5.05
N LEU A 157 -10.85 -1.16 -4.78
CA LEU A 157 -11.80 -0.16 -4.29
C LEU A 157 -12.91 0.11 -5.32
N ASP A 158 -12.60 -0.05 -6.60
CA ASP A 158 -13.55 0.04 -7.71
C ASP A 158 -14.60 -1.04 -7.72
N GLU A 159 -14.15 -2.28 -7.72
CA GLU A 159 -15.00 -3.45 -7.61
C GLU A 159 -15.83 -3.42 -6.31
N ASN A 160 -15.23 -3.06 -5.17
CA ASN A 160 -15.94 -3.03 -3.89
C ASN A 160 -17.07 -2.00 -3.86
N ALA A 161 -16.84 -0.80 -4.42
CA ALA A 161 -17.89 0.23 -4.49
C ALA A 161 -19.06 -0.22 -5.37
N THR A 162 -18.80 -0.93 -6.46
CA THR A 162 -19.84 -1.51 -7.32
C THR A 162 -20.65 -2.57 -6.57
N LEU A 163 -19.99 -3.46 -5.82
CA LEU A 163 -20.66 -4.46 -4.99
C LEU A 163 -21.53 -3.82 -3.90
N ILE A 164 -21.06 -2.73 -3.27
CA ILE A 164 -21.85 -1.98 -2.29
C ILE A 164 -23.11 -1.41 -2.95
N GLY A 165 -22.98 -0.81 -4.15
CA GLY A 165 -24.13 -0.28 -4.89
C GLY A 165 -25.19 -1.33 -5.17
N GLN A 166 -24.79 -2.51 -5.66
CA GLN A 166 -25.69 -3.63 -5.94
C GLN A 166 -26.45 -4.09 -4.69
N VAL A 167 -25.75 -4.24 -3.56
CA VAL A 167 -26.40 -4.62 -2.29
C VAL A 167 -27.34 -3.53 -1.78
N MET A 168 -26.95 -2.26 -1.91
CA MET A 168 -27.81 -1.14 -1.49
C MET A 168 -29.09 -1.03 -2.32
N ASP A 169 -29.01 -1.27 -3.64
CA ASP A 169 -30.17 -1.28 -4.52
C ASP A 169 -31.14 -2.41 -4.16
N GLU A 170 -30.62 -3.60 -3.87
CA GLU A 170 -31.43 -4.75 -3.45
C GLU A 170 -32.05 -4.53 -2.06
N VAL A 171 -31.29 -4.00 -1.10
CA VAL A 171 -31.82 -3.64 0.23
C VAL A 171 -32.95 -2.62 0.09
N LYS A 172 -32.79 -1.61 -0.77
CA LYS A 172 -33.83 -0.62 -1.05
C LYS A 172 -35.09 -1.26 -1.64
N GLN A 173 -34.95 -2.19 -2.58
CA GLN A 173 -36.08 -2.93 -3.12
C GLN A 173 -36.83 -3.71 -2.01
N ILE A 174 -36.11 -4.46 -1.19
CA ILE A 174 -36.69 -5.25 -0.09
C ILE A 174 -37.40 -4.33 0.92
N ARG A 175 -36.82 -3.17 1.24
CA ARG A 175 -37.42 -2.19 2.15
C ARG A 175 -38.70 -1.61 1.59
N THR A 176 -38.72 -1.27 0.30
CA THR A 176 -39.92 -0.78 -0.40
C THR A 176 -41.03 -1.85 -0.43
N GLU A 177 -40.70 -3.10 -0.77
CA GLU A 177 -41.66 -4.23 -0.80
C GLU A 177 -42.28 -4.52 0.58
N ARG A 178 -41.53 -4.26 1.65
CA ARG A 178 -41.98 -4.44 3.04
C ARG A 178 -42.63 -3.20 3.65
N GLY A 179 -42.75 -2.10 2.91
CA GLY A 179 -43.31 -0.84 3.41
C GLY A 179 -42.45 -0.17 4.49
N LEU A 180 -41.15 -0.42 4.52
CA LEU A 180 -40.20 0.13 5.51
C LEU A 180 -39.62 1.50 5.13
N ASP A 181 -39.96 2.01 3.94
CA ASP A 181 -39.54 3.31 3.40
C ASP A 181 -40.71 4.33 3.31
N ALA A 182 -41.84 4.02 3.98
CA ALA A 182 -43.01 4.90 4.11
C ALA A 182 -42.94 5.79 5.36
#